data_AF-A0A9Q5AYQ0-F1
#
_entry.id   AF-A0A9Q5AYQ0-F1
#
_cell.length_a   1.000
_cell.length_b   1.000
_cell.length_c   1.000
_cell.angle_alpha   90.00
_cell.angle_beta   90.00
_cell.angle_gamma   90.00
#
_symmetry.space_group_name_H-M   'P 1'
#
loop_
_entity.id
_entity.type
_entity.pdbx_description
1 polymer ?
#
loop_
_entity_poly.entity_id
_entity_poly.type
_entity_poly.pdbx_seq_one_letter_code
_entity_poly.pdbx_strand_id
1 'polypeptide(L)'
;MIDFWLAAGLLLLIALSFLLIPVLRGRRAQREEDRTALNVALYQERVAELQAQREEGVLTAEQFETGRAEAARELLADTEGVAPGRVSSLGKAIPLLAAVLVPVLGLSLYLHFGSSDKVELTREFSQPPQSLEEMVARLERAAAAQPDSAEGLYFLGRAYMAQNRPADAARVFERAANLAGRQPELLGQWAQAQYFADDKKWSDKIQALTDEALKADPKEVTSLGLLGIAAFEDQRFEQAIGYWQRLMTELPEGDASRAALEGGIAKAREQLQASGGKVETAPVAKAMASIKVSVDLADAVKASALPGDSVFIFARAVSGPPAPLAVKRVTVADLPITVELGDVDAMMPQLKLSNFPEVQLMARISRAGQPTAGEWVGRSQPLSSSTQELQQLTIDSPDK
;
A
#
# COMPACT_ATOMS: atom_id res chain seq x y z
N MET A 1 -17.73 -8.08 -15.69
CA MET A 1 -18.70 -9.01 -15.07
C MET A 1 -19.61 -9.71 -16.08
N ILE A 2 -19.99 -9.04 -17.17
CA ILE A 2 -20.81 -9.63 -18.25
C ILE A 2 -20.19 -10.93 -18.81
N ASP A 3 -18.86 -10.98 -18.98
CA ASP A 3 -18.17 -12.16 -19.53
C ASP A 3 -18.37 -13.44 -18.69
N PHE A 4 -18.40 -13.31 -17.36
CA PHE A 4 -18.63 -14.44 -16.46
C PHE A 4 -20.05 -14.99 -16.62
N TRP A 5 -21.05 -14.10 -16.60
CA TRP A 5 -22.45 -14.48 -16.77
C TRP A 5 -22.74 -15.03 -18.17
N LEU A 6 -22.06 -14.50 -19.20
CA LEU A 6 -22.12 -15.04 -20.56
C LEU A 6 -21.56 -16.47 -20.63
N ALA A 7 -20.38 -16.72 -20.05
CA ALA A 7 -19.78 -18.04 -20.03
C ALA A 7 -20.62 -19.05 -19.23
N ALA A 8 -21.11 -18.65 -18.05
CA ALA A 8 -21.98 -19.48 -17.22
C ALA A 8 -23.31 -19.79 -17.92
N GLY A 9 -23.93 -18.78 -18.55
CA GLY A 9 -25.17 -18.94 -19.31
C GLY A 9 -24.98 -19.86 -20.53
N LEU A 10 -23.87 -19.73 -21.26
CA LEU A 10 -23.55 -20.58 -22.39
C LEU A 10 -23.38 -22.06 -21.96
N LEU A 11 -22.63 -22.31 -20.89
CA LEU A 11 -22.47 -23.66 -20.35
C LEU A 11 -23.79 -24.27 -19.88
N LEU A 12 -24.66 -23.46 -19.26
CA LEU A 12 -25.99 -23.88 -18.85
C LEU A 12 -26.87 -24.23 -20.06
N LEU A 13 -26.85 -23.42 -21.12
CA LEU A 13 -27.58 -23.70 -22.35
C LEU A 13 -27.11 -25.00 -23.01
N ILE A 14 -25.79 -25.22 -23.06
CA ILE A 14 -25.22 -26.48 -23.55
C ILE A 14 -25.74 -27.65 -22.71
N ALA A 15 -25.66 -27.58 -21.38
CA ALA A 15 -26.15 -28.63 -20.49
C ALA A 15 -27.66 -28.90 -20.66
N LEU A 16 -28.48 -27.85 -20.75
CA LEU A 16 -29.92 -27.97 -20.98
C LEU A 16 -30.24 -28.58 -22.33
N SER A 17 -29.43 -28.32 -23.37
CA SER A 17 -29.64 -28.91 -24.70
C SER A 17 -29.52 -30.43 -24.67
N PHE A 18 -28.55 -30.99 -23.96
CA PHE A 18 -28.39 -32.44 -23.80
C PHE A 18 -29.58 -33.09 -23.11
N LEU A 19 -30.24 -32.35 -22.23
CA LEU A 19 -31.35 -32.84 -21.43
C LEU A 19 -32.70 -32.67 -22.16
N LEU A 20 -32.90 -31.56 -22.87
CA LEU A 20 -34.16 -31.23 -23.55
C LEU A 20 -34.27 -31.85 -24.95
N ILE A 21 -33.17 -31.95 -25.73
CA ILE A 21 -33.22 -32.50 -27.10
C ILE A 21 -33.80 -33.93 -27.14
N PRO A 22 -33.39 -34.87 -26.26
CA PRO A 22 -33.95 -36.23 -26.28
C PRO A 22 -35.42 -36.29 -25.87
N VAL A 23 -35.88 -35.36 -25.02
CA VAL A 23 -37.27 -35.27 -24.54
C VAL A 23 -38.19 -34.72 -25.64
N LEU A 24 -37.70 -33.75 -26.41
CA LEU A 24 -38.41 -33.13 -27.53
C LEU A 24 -38.42 -34.02 -28.77
N ARG A 25 -37.34 -34.76 -29.06
CA ARG A 25 -37.22 -35.65 -30.25
C ARG A 25 -37.98 -36.98 -30.16
N GLY A 26 -38.97 -37.11 -29.27
CA GLY A 26 -40.02 -38.13 -29.33
C GLY A 26 -39.63 -39.52 -29.87
N ARG A 27 -38.67 -40.22 -29.24
CA ARG A 27 -38.18 -41.56 -29.67
C ARG A 27 -39.25 -42.68 -29.73
N ARG A 28 -40.49 -42.40 -29.34
CA ARG A 28 -41.58 -43.39 -29.23
C ARG A 28 -42.29 -43.60 -30.57
N ALA A 29 -42.61 -42.51 -31.28
CA ALA A 29 -43.29 -42.57 -32.57
C ALA A 29 -42.46 -43.32 -33.62
N GLN A 30 -41.15 -43.04 -33.68
CA GLN A 30 -40.27 -43.63 -34.67
C GLN A 30 -40.06 -45.14 -34.49
N ARG A 31 -40.09 -45.66 -33.24
CA ARG A 31 -40.00 -47.11 -32.99
C ARG A 31 -41.29 -47.86 -33.31
N GLU A 32 -42.44 -47.24 -33.12
CA GLU A 32 -43.73 -47.85 -33.45
C GLU A 32 -43.95 -47.85 -34.97
N GLU A 33 -43.56 -46.78 -35.65
CA GLU A 33 -43.60 -46.64 -37.11
C GLU A 33 -42.65 -47.63 -37.80
N ASP A 34 -41.38 -47.72 -37.37
CA ASP A 34 -40.40 -48.66 -37.95
C ASP A 34 -40.81 -50.14 -37.76
N ARG A 35 -41.46 -50.48 -36.64
CA ARG A 35 -41.93 -51.85 -36.37
C ARG A 35 -43.17 -52.23 -37.17
N THR A 36 -44.12 -51.32 -37.29
CA THR A 36 -45.33 -51.54 -38.10
C THR A 36 -44.95 -51.67 -39.58
N ALA A 37 -44.03 -50.82 -40.05
CA ALA A 37 -43.50 -50.90 -41.40
C ALA A 37 -42.79 -52.25 -41.67
N LEU A 38 -42.00 -52.75 -40.72
CA LEU A 38 -41.33 -54.04 -40.83
C LEU A 38 -42.32 -55.22 -40.89
N ASN A 39 -43.33 -55.24 -40.01
CA ASN A 39 -44.33 -56.31 -39.98
C ASN A 39 -45.17 -56.35 -41.27
N VAL A 40 -45.55 -55.17 -41.80
CA VAL A 40 -46.25 -55.07 -43.07
C VAL A 40 -45.39 -55.56 -44.25
N ALA A 41 -44.09 -55.24 -44.24
CA ALA A 41 -43.16 -55.72 -45.28
C ALA A 41 -43.05 -57.26 -45.27
N LEU A 42 -42.96 -57.87 -44.09
CA LEU A 42 -42.89 -59.33 -43.94
C LEU A 42 -44.17 -60.02 -44.43
N TYR A 43 -45.35 -59.44 -44.15
CA TYR A 43 -46.62 -59.92 -44.69
C TYR A 43 -46.67 -59.84 -46.22
N GLN A 44 -46.21 -58.73 -46.81
CA GLN A 44 -46.19 -58.57 -48.27
C GLN A 44 -45.28 -59.60 -48.93
N GLU A 45 -44.11 -59.88 -48.34
CA GLU A 45 -43.20 -60.93 -48.79
C GLU A 45 -43.87 -62.31 -48.74
N ARG A 46 -44.56 -62.63 -47.64
CA ARG A 46 -45.25 -63.91 -47.47
C ARG A 46 -46.40 -64.11 -48.48
N VAL A 47 -47.17 -63.05 -48.77
CA VAL A 47 -48.24 -63.11 -49.78
C VAL A 47 -47.67 -63.26 -51.20
N ALA A 48 -46.56 -62.59 -51.50
CA ALA A 48 -45.87 -62.74 -52.79
C ALA A 48 -45.35 -64.17 -53.00
N GLU A 49 -44.81 -64.80 -51.95
CA GLU A 49 -44.38 -66.21 -51.98
C GLU A 49 -45.55 -67.17 -52.25
N LEU A 50 -46.68 -66.99 -51.56
CA LEU A 50 -47.90 -67.78 -51.78
C LEU A 50 -48.45 -67.61 -53.21
N GLN A 51 -48.33 -66.40 -53.77
CA GLN A 51 -48.76 -66.11 -55.14
C GLN A 51 -47.88 -66.86 -56.16
N ALA A 52 -46.56 -66.84 -55.99
CA ALA A 52 -45.63 -67.58 -56.84
C ALA A 52 -45.91 -69.10 -56.80
N GLN A 53 -46.14 -69.67 -55.61
CA GLN A 53 -46.48 -71.09 -55.45
C GLN A 53 -47.82 -71.47 -56.12
N ARG A 54 -48.78 -70.53 -56.21
CA ARG A 54 -50.02 -70.73 -56.97
C ARG A 54 -49.76 -70.72 -58.47
N GLU A 55 -48.94 -69.79 -58.97
CA GLU A 55 -48.59 -69.69 -60.39
C GLU A 55 -47.82 -70.93 -60.87
N GLU A 56 -46.99 -71.51 -60.01
CA GLU A 56 -46.28 -72.77 -60.25
C GLU A 56 -47.19 -74.02 -60.13
N GLY A 57 -48.45 -73.85 -59.74
CA GLY A 57 -49.44 -74.92 -59.63
C GLY A 57 -49.29 -75.80 -58.38
N VAL A 58 -48.45 -75.40 -57.43
CA VAL A 58 -48.22 -76.09 -56.15
C VAL A 58 -49.41 -75.89 -55.20
N LEU A 59 -50.04 -74.72 -55.23
CA LEU A 59 -51.21 -74.38 -54.42
C LEU A 59 -52.49 -74.27 -55.26
N THR A 60 -53.59 -74.84 -54.74
CA THR A 60 -54.93 -74.59 -55.29
C THR A 60 -55.44 -73.20 -54.91
N ALA A 61 -56.44 -72.68 -55.63
CA ALA A 61 -57.02 -71.37 -55.35
C ALA A 61 -57.60 -71.25 -53.92
N GLU A 62 -58.20 -72.32 -53.41
CA GLU A 62 -58.77 -72.37 -52.06
C GLU A 62 -57.67 -72.37 -50.97
N GLN A 63 -56.56 -73.09 -51.21
CA GLN A 63 -55.40 -73.09 -50.31
C GLN A 63 -54.68 -71.73 -50.30
N PHE A 64 -54.59 -71.04 -51.44
CA PHE A 64 -54.04 -69.69 -51.52
C PHE A 64 -54.85 -68.69 -50.69
N GLU A 65 -56.18 -68.68 -50.84
CA GLU A 65 -57.05 -67.79 -50.06
C GLU A 65 -56.98 -68.10 -48.55
N THR A 66 -56.87 -69.37 -48.19
CA THR A 66 -56.68 -69.79 -46.79
C THR A 66 -55.34 -69.30 -46.22
N GLY A 67 -54.24 -69.52 -46.94
CA GLY A 67 -52.91 -69.07 -46.52
C GLY A 67 -52.78 -67.53 -46.44
N ARG A 68 -53.43 -66.81 -47.35
CA ARG A 68 -53.53 -65.35 -47.29
C ARG A 68 -54.32 -64.88 -46.07
N ALA A 69 -55.44 -65.54 -45.75
CA ALA A 69 -56.24 -65.23 -44.57
C ALA A 69 -55.50 -65.52 -43.26
N GLU A 70 -54.65 -66.55 -43.23
CA GLU A 70 -53.76 -66.84 -42.10
C GLU A 70 -52.66 -65.79 -41.94
N ALA A 71 -51.96 -65.43 -43.02
CA ALA A 71 -50.94 -64.37 -42.99
C ALA A 71 -51.53 -63.02 -42.56
N ALA A 72 -52.77 -62.71 -42.98
CA ALA A 72 -53.47 -61.50 -42.55
C ALA A 72 -53.85 -61.55 -41.06
N ARG A 73 -54.23 -62.72 -40.54
CA ARG A 73 -54.48 -62.91 -39.10
C ARG A 73 -53.21 -62.82 -38.28
N GLU A 74 -52.09 -63.35 -38.78
CA GLU A 74 -50.78 -63.27 -38.13
C GLU A 74 -50.29 -61.82 -38.06
N LEU A 75 -50.40 -61.06 -39.16
CA LEU A 75 -50.11 -59.63 -39.16
C LEU A 75 -50.96 -58.87 -38.13
N LEU A 76 -52.28 -59.12 -38.10
CA LEU A 76 -53.18 -58.52 -37.11
C LEU A 76 -52.77 -58.89 -35.68
N ALA A 77 -52.49 -60.16 -35.41
CA ALA A 77 -52.06 -60.64 -34.11
C ALA A 77 -50.72 -60.01 -33.65
N ASP A 78 -49.76 -59.85 -34.56
CA ASP A 78 -48.48 -59.20 -34.29
C ASP A 78 -48.58 -57.67 -34.13
N THR A 79 -49.61 -57.06 -34.72
CA THR A 79 -49.93 -55.63 -34.51
C THR A 79 -50.76 -55.35 -33.25
N GLU A 80 -51.64 -56.27 -32.84
CA GLU A 80 -52.55 -56.10 -31.69
C GLU A 80 -51.97 -56.64 -30.37
N GLY A 81 -51.02 -57.59 -30.42
CA GLY A 81 -50.65 -58.46 -29.30
C GLY A 81 -49.51 -58.02 -28.38
N VAL A 82 -48.82 -56.91 -28.62
CA VAL A 82 -47.66 -56.54 -27.77
C VAL A 82 -48.06 -55.50 -26.73
N ALA A 83 -48.40 -55.98 -25.53
CA ALA A 83 -48.43 -55.13 -24.34
C ALA A 83 -47.09 -54.36 -24.27
N PRO A 84 -47.11 -53.02 -24.12
CA PRO A 84 -45.89 -52.23 -24.16
C PRO A 84 -44.96 -52.74 -23.07
N GLY A 85 -43.82 -53.30 -23.46
CA GLY A 85 -42.78 -53.74 -22.52
C GLY A 85 -42.51 -52.59 -21.55
N ARG A 86 -42.64 -52.85 -20.25
CA ARG A 86 -42.40 -51.86 -19.19
C ARG A 86 -40.92 -51.48 -19.16
N VAL A 87 -40.48 -50.65 -20.10
CA VAL A 87 -39.32 -49.81 -19.91
C VAL A 87 -39.74 -48.70 -18.95
N SER A 88 -39.18 -48.70 -17.74
CA SER A 88 -39.33 -47.57 -16.83
C SER A 88 -38.62 -46.36 -17.43
N SER A 89 -39.33 -45.61 -18.28
CA SER A 89 -38.88 -44.29 -18.66
C SER A 89 -39.11 -43.39 -17.45
N LEU A 90 -38.06 -42.70 -16.99
CA LEU A 90 -38.26 -41.47 -16.25
C LEU A 90 -39.07 -40.57 -17.18
N GLY A 91 -40.39 -40.50 -16.98
CA GLY A 91 -41.30 -39.78 -17.87
C GLY A 91 -40.82 -38.34 -18.07
N LYS A 92 -41.30 -37.66 -19.12
CA LYS A 92 -40.85 -36.31 -19.53
C LYS A 92 -40.83 -35.28 -18.38
N ALA A 93 -41.61 -35.50 -17.33
CA ALA A 93 -41.67 -34.67 -16.13
C ALA A 93 -40.32 -34.54 -15.39
N ILE A 94 -39.54 -35.62 -15.23
CA ILE A 94 -38.29 -35.56 -14.45
C ILE A 94 -37.20 -34.71 -15.13
N PRO A 95 -36.89 -34.90 -16.42
CA PRO A 95 -35.95 -34.00 -17.09
C PRO A 95 -36.50 -32.56 -17.15
N LEU A 96 -37.80 -32.34 -17.42
CA LEU A 96 -38.35 -30.97 -17.39
C LEU A 96 -38.22 -30.32 -16.01
N LEU A 97 -38.48 -31.07 -14.94
CA LEU A 97 -38.27 -30.59 -13.57
C LEU A 97 -36.80 -30.26 -13.32
N ALA A 98 -35.88 -31.15 -13.71
CA ALA A 98 -34.44 -30.91 -13.58
C ALA A 98 -33.97 -29.70 -14.41
N ALA A 99 -34.54 -29.48 -15.60
CA ALA A 99 -34.22 -28.35 -16.47
C ALA A 99 -34.56 -26.99 -15.84
N VAL A 100 -35.52 -26.96 -14.91
CA VAL A 100 -35.87 -25.74 -14.15
C VAL A 100 -35.14 -25.70 -12.82
N LEU A 101 -35.13 -26.82 -12.09
CA LEU A 101 -34.59 -26.90 -10.74
C LEU A 101 -33.07 -26.66 -10.71
N VAL A 102 -32.33 -27.23 -11.67
CA VAL A 102 -30.86 -27.12 -11.71
C VAL A 102 -30.40 -25.66 -11.91
N PRO A 103 -30.91 -24.89 -12.90
CA PRO A 103 -30.59 -23.47 -13.00
C PRO A 103 -30.95 -22.67 -11.74
N VAL A 104 -32.15 -22.88 -11.19
CA VAL A 104 -32.63 -22.12 -10.03
C VAL A 104 -31.78 -22.42 -8.80
N LEU A 105 -31.48 -23.69 -8.55
CA LEU A 105 -30.64 -24.11 -7.44
C LEU A 105 -29.20 -23.61 -7.61
N GLY A 106 -28.65 -23.72 -8.83
CA GLY A 106 -27.30 -23.24 -9.14
C GLY A 106 -27.16 -21.73 -8.95
N LEU A 107 -28.13 -20.95 -9.45
CA LEU A 107 -28.18 -19.51 -9.25
C LEU A 107 -28.33 -19.17 -7.75
N SER A 108 -29.22 -19.86 -7.04
CA SER A 108 -29.44 -19.62 -5.61
C SER A 108 -28.19 -19.90 -4.77
N LEU A 109 -27.51 -21.02 -5.04
CA LEU A 109 -26.24 -21.36 -4.38
C LEU A 109 -25.15 -20.36 -4.72
N TYR A 110 -25.08 -19.88 -5.97
CA TYR A 110 -24.13 -18.83 -6.34
C TYR A 110 -24.44 -17.49 -5.68
N LEU A 111 -25.71 -17.09 -5.57
CA LEU A 111 -26.07 -15.86 -4.86
C LEU A 111 -25.80 -15.95 -3.36
N HIS A 112 -25.83 -17.15 -2.78
CA HIS A 112 -25.57 -17.36 -1.35
C HIS A 112 -24.07 -17.52 -1.02
N PHE A 113 -23.33 -18.27 -1.83
CA PHE A 113 -21.91 -18.60 -1.56
C PHE A 113 -20.91 -17.91 -2.50
N GLY A 114 -21.39 -17.41 -3.63
CA GLY A 114 -20.56 -16.72 -4.60
C GLY A 114 -20.12 -15.35 -4.10
N SER A 115 -19.05 -14.85 -4.71
CA SER A 115 -18.43 -13.59 -4.33
C SER A 115 -18.09 -12.74 -5.55
N SER A 116 -19.04 -12.64 -6.49
CA SER A 116 -18.94 -11.80 -7.70
C SER A 116 -18.41 -10.41 -7.37
N ASP A 117 -18.92 -9.83 -6.30
CA ASP A 117 -18.68 -8.44 -5.91
C ASP A 117 -17.24 -8.26 -5.45
N LYS A 118 -16.66 -9.29 -4.79
CA LYS A 118 -15.24 -9.29 -4.40
C LYS A 118 -14.32 -9.35 -5.62
N VAL A 119 -14.68 -10.14 -6.63
CA VAL A 119 -13.89 -10.25 -7.88
C VAL A 119 -13.93 -8.93 -8.66
N GLU A 120 -15.09 -8.27 -8.71
CA GLU A 120 -15.24 -6.96 -9.33
C GLU A 120 -14.41 -5.90 -8.59
N LEU A 121 -14.48 -5.87 -7.26
CA LEU A 121 -13.67 -5.01 -6.42
C LEU A 121 -12.17 -5.23 -6.68
N THR A 122 -11.70 -6.49 -6.70
CA THR A 122 -10.30 -6.81 -7.00
C THR A 122 -9.85 -6.32 -8.38
N ARG A 123 -10.69 -6.48 -9.42
CA ARG A 123 -10.38 -5.96 -10.76
C ARG A 123 -10.25 -4.45 -10.76
N GLU A 124 -11.12 -3.78 -10.01
CA GLU A 124 -11.10 -2.33 -9.96
C GLU A 124 -9.88 -1.78 -9.22
N PHE A 125 -9.49 -2.38 -8.09
CA PHE A 125 -8.22 -2.04 -7.41
C PHE A 125 -6.98 -2.39 -8.23
N SER A 126 -7.09 -3.27 -9.23
CA SER A 126 -5.98 -3.58 -10.14
C SER A 126 -5.70 -2.46 -11.15
N GLN A 127 -6.65 -1.54 -11.35
CA GLN A 127 -6.44 -0.36 -12.19
C GLN A 127 -6.12 0.84 -11.29
N PRO A 128 -5.11 1.67 -11.65
CA PRO A 128 -4.84 2.89 -10.88
C PRO A 128 -6.07 3.81 -10.93
N PRO A 129 -6.48 4.42 -9.80
CA PRO A 129 -7.55 5.41 -9.80
C PRO A 129 -7.11 6.64 -10.61
N GLN A 130 -8.02 7.21 -11.39
CA GLN A 130 -7.74 8.37 -12.24
C GLN A 130 -7.87 9.68 -11.47
N SER A 131 -8.62 9.70 -10.36
CA SER A 131 -8.78 10.85 -9.49
C SER A 131 -8.89 10.46 -8.02
N LEU A 132 -8.72 11.45 -7.13
CA LEU A 132 -8.91 11.29 -5.68
C LEU A 132 -10.37 10.95 -5.33
N GLU A 133 -11.33 11.49 -6.08
CA GLU A 133 -12.76 11.19 -5.95
C GLU A 133 -13.05 9.73 -6.29
N GLU A 134 -12.51 9.23 -7.40
CA GLU A 134 -12.64 7.84 -7.79
C GLU A 134 -12.00 6.90 -6.76
N MET A 135 -10.81 7.26 -6.25
CA MET A 135 -10.15 6.49 -5.19
C MET A 135 -11.01 6.38 -3.94
N VAL A 136 -11.62 7.49 -3.48
CA VAL A 136 -12.50 7.45 -2.31
C VAL A 136 -13.75 6.62 -2.56
N ALA A 137 -14.40 6.77 -3.72
CA ALA A 137 -15.58 5.98 -4.06
C ALA A 137 -15.28 4.46 -4.10
N ARG A 138 -14.06 4.07 -4.52
CA ARG A 138 -13.58 2.69 -4.47
C ARG A 138 -13.36 2.22 -3.03
N LEU A 139 -12.72 3.03 -2.19
CA LEU A 139 -12.51 2.73 -0.77
C LEU A 139 -13.83 2.64 0.01
N GLU A 140 -14.82 3.47 -0.29
CA GLU A 140 -16.16 3.42 0.31
C GLU A 140 -16.85 2.08 -0.01
N ARG A 141 -16.80 1.64 -1.27
CA ARG A 141 -17.35 0.33 -1.66
C ARG A 141 -16.58 -0.83 -1.04
N ALA A 142 -15.26 -0.71 -0.94
CA ALA A 142 -14.44 -1.71 -0.27
C ALA A 142 -14.78 -1.85 1.21
N ALA A 143 -14.94 -0.72 1.91
CA ALA A 143 -15.36 -0.68 3.31
C ALA A 143 -16.80 -1.20 3.49
N ALA A 144 -17.69 -0.96 2.54
CA ALA A 144 -19.05 -1.54 2.56
C ALA A 144 -19.03 -3.07 2.38
N ALA A 145 -18.17 -3.59 1.51
CA ALA A 145 -18.02 -5.02 1.28
C ALA A 145 -17.29 -5.75 2.43
N GLN A 146 -16.43 -5.03 3.16
CA GLN A 146 -15.65 -5.54 4.29
C GLN A 146 -15.77 -4.60 5.49
N PRO A 147 -16.95 -4.59 6.16
CA PRO A 147 -17.27 -3.62 7.22
C PRO A 147 -16.38 -3.74 8.46
N ASP A 148 -15.77 -4.91 8.68
CA ASP A 148 -14.96 -5.21 9.86
C ASP A 148 -13.45 -5.13 9.58
N SER A 149 -13.05 -4.65 8.40
CA SER A 149 -11.65 -4.42 8.06
C SER A 149 -11.17 -3.08 8.62
N ALA A 150 -10.45 -3.13 9.75
CA ALA A 150 -9.86 -1.93 10.34
C ALA A 150 -8.87 -1.23 9.39
N GLU A 151 -8.11 -1.99 8.61
CA GLU A 151 -7.19 -1.48 7.59
C GLU A 151 -7.94 -0.76 6.46
N GLY A 152 -9.03 -1.36 5.95
CA GLY A 152 -9.85 -0.72 4.92
C GLY A 152 -10.48 0.59 5.39
N LEU A 153 -10.94 0.62 6.65
CA LEU A 153 -11.44 1.83 7.29
C LEU A 153 -10.33 2.86 7.49
N TYR A 154 -9.13 2.47 7.92
CA TYR A 154 -7.99 3.38 8.06
C TYR A 154 -7.66 4.11 6.74
N PHE A 155 -7.54 3.37 5.63
CA PHE A 155 -7.27 4.00 4.33
C PHE A 155 -8.41 4.90 3.86
N LEU A 156 -9.67 4.51 4.11
CA LEU A 156 -10.82 5.36 3.83
C LEU A 156 -10.77 6.67 4.65
N GLY A 157 -10.44 6.59 5.94
CA GLY A 157 -10.27 7.77 6.80
C GLY A 157 -9.18 8.70 6.28
N ARG A 158 -8.03 8.16 5.86
CA ARG A 158 -6.95 8.96 5.25
C ARG A 158 -7.38 9.63 3.95
N ALA A 159 -8.16 8.93 3.12
CA ALA A 159 -8.65 9.48 1.88
C ALA A 159 -9.70 10.59 2.11
N TYR A 160 -10.54 10.48 3.13
CA TYR A 160 -11.41 11.57 3.58
C TYR A 160 -10.64 12.79 4.09
N MET A 161 -9.55 12.59 4.84
CA MET A 161 -8.66 13.70 5.23
C MET A 161 -8.08 14.41 4.00
N ALA A 162 -7.63 13.66 2.99
CA ALA A 162 -7.11 14.23 1.74
C ALA A 162 -8.17 15.01 0.94
N GLN A 163 -9.44 14.64 1.04
CA GLN A 163 -10.57 15.38 0.45
C GLN A 163 -11.10 16.53 1.32
N ASN A 164 -10.42 16.87 2.42
CA ASN A 164 -10.87 17.90 3.37
C ASN A 164 -12.26 17.58 3.96
N ARG A 165 -12.54 16.30 4.23
CA ARG A 165 -13.76 15.78 4.87
C ARG A 165 -13.46 15.22 6.28
N PRO A 166 -13.02 16.05 7.24
CA PRO A 166 -12.51 15.56 8.53
C PRO A 166 -13.58 14.89 9.41
N ALA A 167 -14.84 15.33 9.34
CA ALA A 167 -15.94 14.71 10.10
C ALA A 167 -16.23 13.27 9.64
N ASP A 168 -16.09 12.98 8.35
CA ASP A 168 -16.23 11.63 7.81
C ASP A 168 -15.04 10.76 8.22
N ALA A 169 -13.83 11.32 8.13
CA ALA A 169 -12.61 10.66 8.58
C ALA A 169 -12.68 10.28 10.07
N ALA A 170 -13.12 11.19 10.94
CA ALA A 170 -13.21 10.95 12.38
C ALA A 170 -14.13 9.75 12.71
N ARG A 171 -15.29 9.65 12.05
CA ARG A 171 -16.22 8.53 12.22
C ARG A 171 -15.62 7.19 11.79
N VAL A 172 -14.88 7.18 10.69
CA VAL A 172 -14.26 5.96 10.16
C VAL A 172 -13.05 5.55 11.00
N PHE A 173 -12.21 6.49 11.43
CA PHE A 173 -11.08 6.21 12.32
C PHE A 173 -11.54 5.72 13.70
N GLU A 174 -12.62 6.27 14.26
CA GLU A 174 -13.25 5.76 15.48
C GLU A 174 -13.59 4.27 15.35
N ARG A 175 -14.26 3.91 14.25
CA ARG A 175 -14.61 2.51 13.97
C ARG A 175 -13.37 1.64 13.79
N ALA A 176 -12.39 2.11 13.02
CA ALA A 176 -11.13 1.39 12.80
C ALA A 176 -10.39 1.14 14.13
N ALA A 177 -10.30 2.15 14.99
CA ALA A 177 -9.68 2.05 16.31
C ALA A 177 -10.41 1.02 17.18
N ASN A 178 -11.75 1.03 17.20
CA ASN A 178 -12.52 0.06 17.98
C ASN A 178 -12.39 -1.38 17.48
N LEU A 179 -12.20 -1.60 16.17
CA LEU A 179 -11.99 -2.93 15.58
C LEU A 179 -10.56 -3.45 15.79
N ALA A 180 -9.55 -2.58 15.71
CA ALA A 180 -8.14 -2.95 15.80
C ALA A 180 -7.57 -2.94 17.24
N GLY A 181 -8.40 -2.74 18.26
CA GLY A 181 -7.95 -2.72 19.65
C GLY A 181 -7.25 -1.42 20.07
N ARG A 182 -7.63 -0.28 19.46
CA ARG A 182 -7.22 1.08 19.83
C ARG A 182 -5.70 1.30 19.78
N GLN A 183 -5.08 0.89 18.67
CA GLN A 183 -3.65 1.08 18.45
C GLN A 183 -3.26 2.57 18.47
N PRO A 184 -2.06 2.94 18.97
CA PRO A 184 -1.64 4.34 19.13
C PRO A 184 -1.76 5.17 17.86
N GLU A 185 -1.32 4.63 16.73
CA GLU A 185 -1.39 5.32 15.43
C GLU A 185 -2.85 5.67 15.05
N LEU A 186 -3.79 4.73 15.24
CA LEU A 186 -5.21 4.96 14.94
C LEU A 186 -5.83 5.99 15.87
N LEU A 187 -5.45 5.99 17.15
CA LEU A 187 -5.89 7.00 18.11
C LEU A 187 -5.38 8.39 17.71
N GLY A 188 -4.13 8.51 17.29
CA GLY A 188 -3.55 9.75 16.78
C GLY A 188 -4.26 10.28 15.53
N GLN A 189 -4.52 9.41 14.54
CA GLN A 189 -5.28 9.77 13.34
C GLN A 189 -6.73 10.17 13.64
N TRP A 190 -7.38 9.47 14.56
CA TRP A 190 -8.72 9.83 15.01
C TRP A 190 -8.74 11.18 15.71
N ALA A 191 -7.80 11.43 16.63
CA ALA A 191 -7.66 12.70 17.32
C ALA A 191 -7.44 13.85 16.31
N GLN A 192 -6.60 13.64 15.30
CA GLN A 192 -6.35 14.61 14.25
C GLN A 192 -7.62 14.92 13.45
N ALA A 193 -8.30 13.89 12.96
CA ALA A 193 -9.53 14.06 12.20
C ALA A 193 -10.62 14.76 13.03
N GLN A 194 -10.75 14.41 14.32
CA GLN A 194 -11.67 15.06 15.25
C GLN A 194 -11.31 16.53 15.46
N TYR A 195 -10.03 16.86 15.64
CA TYR A 195 -9.56 18.25 15.78
C TYR A 195 -9.95 19.11 14.58
N PHE A 196 -9.75 18.61 13.35
CA PHE A 196 -10.16 19.34 12.14
C PHE A 196 -11.68 19.37 11.95
N ALA A 197 -12.40 18.35 12.41
CA ALA A 197 -13.86 18.32 12.36
C ALA A 197 -14.49 19.35 13.32
N ASP A 198 -13.82 19.62 14.44
CA ASP A 198 -14.26 20.56 15.48
C ASP A 198 -13.72 21.99 15.25
N ASP A 199 -13.48 22.38 13.99
CA ASP A 199 -12.92 23.69 13.60
C ASP A 199 -11.60 24.04 14.30
N LYS A 200 -10.75 23.04 14.54
CA LYS A 200 -9.45 23.17 15.24
C LYS A 200 -9.61 23.62 16.70
N LYS A 201 -10.73 23.30 17.34
CA LYS A 201 -10.91 23.54 18.77
C LYS A 201 -10.47 22.31 19.54
N TRP A 202 -9.63 22.51 20.54
CA TRP A 202 -9.25 21.45 21.45
C TRP A 202 -10.44 21.04 22.33
N SER A 203 -10.64 19.74 22.53
CA SER A 203 -11.74 19.18 23.32
C SER A 203 -11.25 18.06 24.23
N ASP A 204 -12.00 17.78 25.29
CA ASP A 204 -11.69 16.69 26.23
C ASP A 204 -11.57 15.33 25.54
N LYS A 205 -12.36 15.12 24.46
CA LYS A 205 -12.28 13.90 23.65
C LYS A 205 -10.92 13.80 22.94
N ILE A 206 -10.46 14.89 22.32
CA ILE A 206 -9.15 14.91 21.63
C ILE A 206 -8.03 14.68 22.65
N GLN A 207 -8.10 15.34 23.81
CA GLN A 207 -7.15 15.15 24.91
C GLN A 207 -7.08 13.68 25.34
N ALA A 208 -8.22 13.05 25.61
CA ALA A 208 -8.28 11.64 26.01
C ALA A 208 -7.68 10.69 24.96
N LEU A 209 -7.94 10.94 23.67
CA LEU A 209 -7.38 10.14 22.57
C LEU A 209 -5.86 10.28 22.50
N THR A 210 -5.33 11.50 22.58
CA THR A 210 -3.88 11.74 22.55
C THR A 210 -3.17 11.19 23.79
N ASP A 211 -3.81 11.27 24.97
CA ASP A 211 -3.25 10.73 26.21
C ASP A 211 -3.20 9.20 26.17
N GLU A 212 -4.25 8.56 25.65
CA GLU A 212 -4.28 7.11 25.46
C GLU A 212 -3.22 6.66 24.44
N ALA A 213 -3.10 7.37 23.31
CA ALA A 213 -2.08 7.11 22.30
C ALA A 213 -0.66 7.20 22.89
N LEU A 214 -0.33 8.30 23.56
CA LEU A 214 1.00 8.51 24.14
C LEU A 214 1.32 7.63 25.34
N LYS A 215 0.30 7.16 26.06
CA LYS A 215 0.47 6.16 27.12
C LYS A 215 0.91 4.82 26.55
N ALA A 216 0.36 4.42 25.41
CA ALA A 216 0.69 3.16 24.75
C ALA A 216 1.96 3.27 23.89
N ASP A 217 2.18 4.40 23.22
CA ASP A 217 3.41 4.73 22.50
C ASP A 217 3.83 6.19 22.76
N PRO A 218 4.83 6.42 23.63
CA PRO A 218 5.34 7.76 23.91
C PRO A 218 5.94 8.49 22.71
N LYS A 219 6.13 7.82 21.57
CA LYS A 219 6.72 8.35 20.34
C LYS A 219 5.68 8.59 19.24
N GLU A 220 4.39 8.42 19.53
CA GLU A 220 3.34 8.57 18.51
C GLU A 220 3.34 10.00 17.91
N VAL A 221 3.67 10.06 16.62
CA VAL A 221 4.01 11.28 15.89
C VAL A 221 2.84 12.26 15.82
N THR A 222 1.62 11.76 15.57
CA THR A 222 0.43 12.58 15.32
C THR A 222 -0.01 13.29 16.60
N SER A 223 -0.05 12.57 17.71
CA SER A 223 -0.45 13.06 19.03
C SER A 223 0.56 14.06 19.58
N LEU A 224 1.87 13.82 19.43
CA LEU A 224 2.90 14.80 19.79
C LEU A 224 2.73 16.11 19.00
N GLY A 225 2.43 16.01 17.70
CA GLY A 225 2.18 17.19 16.87
C GLY A 225 0.97 18.00 17.33
N LEU A 226 -0.17 17.33 17.54
CA LEU A 226 -1.42 17.95 17.99
C LEU A 226 -1.30 18.58 19.37
N LEU A 227 -0.72 17.87 20.35
CA LEU A 227 -0.51 18.39 21.70
C LEU A 227 0.43 19.60 21.71
N GLY A 228 1.44 19.62 20.83
CA GLY A 228 2.29 20.79 20.66
C GLY A 228 1.53 22.01 20.13
N ILE A 229 0.63 21.81 19.16
CA ILE A 229 -0.25 22.88 18.65
C ILE A 229 -1.18 23.39 19.75
N ALA A 230 -1.87 22.50 20.46
CA ALA A 230 -2.78 22.86 21.54
C ALA A 230 -2.07 23.61 22.68
N ALA A 231 -0.90 23.11 23.10
CA ALA A 231 -0.10 23.76 24.12
C ALA A 231 0.36 25.16 23.68
N PHE A 232 0.70 25.34 22.41
CA PHE A 232 1.09 26.64 21.88
C PHE A 232 -0.08 27.62 21.87
N GLU A 233 -1.27 27.20 21.43
CA GLU A 233 -2.49 28.01 21.41
C GLU A 233 -2.93 28.42 22.82
N ASP A 234 -2.78 27.52 23.79
CA ASP A 234 -3.03 27.77 25.21
C ASP A 234 -1.92 28.57 25.91
N GLN A 235 -0.93 29.09 25.17
CA GLN A 235 0.22 29.83 25.71
C GLN A 235 1.12 29.01 26.68
N ARG A 236 0.96 27.69 26.69
CA ARG A 236 1.82 26.73 27.41
C ARG A 236 3.07 26.43 26.59
N PHE A 237 3.85 27.48 26.28
CA PHE A 237 4.95 27.40 25.33
C PHE A 237 6.04 26.38 25.70
N GLU A 238 6.33 26.20 26.98
CA GLU A 238 7.28 25.19 27.46
C GLU A 238 6.85 23.76 27.09
N GLN A 239 5.57 23.43 27.30
CA GLN A 239 5.01 22.14 26.92
C GLN A 239 5.00 21.96 25.40
N ALA A 240 4.65 23.01 24.66
CA ALA A 240 4.67 22.99 23.20
C ALA A 240 6.07 22.66 22.64
N ILE A 241 7.10 23.32 23.18
CA ILE A 241 8.51 23.05 22.85
C ILE A 241 8.85 21.59 23.15
N GLY A 242 8.48 21.07 24.33
CA GLY A 242 8.76 19.70 24.72
C GLY A 242 8.14 18.66 23.79
N TYR A 243 6.87 18.84 23.40
CA TYR A 243 6.19 17.94 22.47
C TYR A 243 6.83 17.95 21.07
N TRP A 244 7.10 19.14 20.51
CA TRP A 244 7.71 19.25 19.19
C TRP A 244 9.17 18.78 19.15
N GLN A 245 9.92 18.93 20.23
CA GLN A 245 11.27 18.38 20.33
C GLN A 245 11.26 16.84 20.32
N ARG A 246 10.35 16.22 21.07
CA ARG A 246 10.15 14.76 21.02
C ARG A 246 9.70 14.29 19.65
N LEU A 247 8.79 15.02 19.01
CA LEU A 247 8.37 14.71 17.64
C LEU A 247 9.55 14.75 16.67
N MET A 248 10.43 15.73 16.81
CA MET A 248 11.60 15.91 15.93
C MET A 248 12.61 14.75 16.04
N THR A 249 12.70 14.07 17.20
CA THR A 249 13.58 12.89 17.34
C THR A 249 13.07 11.66 16.60
N GLU A 250 11.76 11.59 16.32
CA GLU A 250 11.15 10.45 15.62
C GLU A 250 11.09 10.65 14.10
N LEU A 251 11.13 11.90 13.62
CA LEU A 251 11.10 12.21 12.19
C LEU A 251 12.46 11.93 11.52
N PRO A 252 12.51 11.46 10.26
CA PRO A 252 13.75 11.33 9.49
C PRO A 252 14.45 12.67 9.20
N GLU A 253 15.77 12.65 8.95
CA GLU A 253 16.56 13.87 8.73
C GLU A 253 16.13 14.71 7.53
N GLY A 254 15.59 14.10 6.48
CA GLY A 254 15.09 14.78 5.28
C GLY A 254 13.60 15.11 5.29
N ASP A 255 12.88 14.93 6.40
CA ASP A 255 11.42 15.16 6.43
C ASP A 255 11.10 16.66 6.32
N ALA A 256 10.22 17.01 5.39
CA ALA A 256 9.81 18.40 5.13
C ALA A 256 9.16 19.06 6.36
N SER A 257 8.55 18.27 7.25
CA SER A 257 7.87 18.74 8.46
C SER A 257 8.85 19.26 9.51
N ARG A 258 10.13 18.85 9.46
CA ARG A 258 11.15 19.30 10.42
C ARG A 258 11.36 20.80 10.39
N ALA A 259 11.44 21.40 9.21
CA ALA A 259 11.59 22.86 9.07
C ALA A 259 10.41 23.63 9.69
N ALA A 260 9.18 23.10 9.53
CA ALA A 260 7.99 23.69 10.15
C ALA A 260 8.02 23.57 11.68
N LEU A 261 8.47 22.42 12.21
CA LEU A 261 8.62 22.20 13.65
C LEU A 261 9.71 23.08 14.26
N GLU A 262 10.85 23.24 13.59
CA GLU A 262 11.92 24.15 14.01
C GLU A 262 11.41 25.59 14.12
N GLY A 263 10.66 26.05 13.11
CA GLY A 263 10.02 27.37 13.14
C GLY A 263 9.00 27.51 14.28
N GLY A 264 8.18 26.49 14.51
CA GLY A 264 7.23 26.44 15.64
C GLY A 264 7.94 26.53 17.00
N ILE A 265 8.98 25.72 17.21
CA ILE A 265 9.80 25.72 18.43
C ILE A 265 10.47 27.09 18.64
N ALA A 266 11.04 27.68 17.58
CA ALA A 266 11.67 29.00 17.67
C ALA A 266 10.66 30.08 18.10
N LYS A 267 9.47 30.09 17.49
CA LYS A 267 8.38 31.02 17.85
C LYS A 267 7.90 30.80 19.29
N ALA A 268 7.75 29.54 19.73
CA ALA A 268 7.36 29.24 21.10
C ALA A 268 8.42 29.71 22.11
N ARG A 269 9.70 29.58 21.80
CA ARG A 269 10.80 30.08 22.65
C ARG A 269 10.78 31.61 22.76
N GLU A 270 10.55 32.31 21.66
CA GLU A 270 10.42 33.76 21.66
C GLU A 270 9.26 34.23 22.55
N GLN A 271 8.09 33.60 22.43
CA GLN A 271 6.92 33.92 23.26
C GLN A 271 7.12 33.55 24.73
N LEU A 272 7.81 32.44 25.02
CA LEU A 272 8.17 32.04 26.39
C LEU A 272 9.11 33.06 27.04
N GLN A 273 10.11 33.55 26.30
CA GLN A 273 11.01 34.60 26.77
C GLN A 273 10.28 35.92 26.97
N ALA A 274 9.41 36.31 26.04
CA ALA A 274 8.61 37.53 26.14
C ALA A 274 7.65 37.52 27.34
N SER A 275 7.15 36.35 27.74
CA SER A 275 6.30 36.17 28.92
C SER A 275 7.08 36.02 30.24
N GLY A 276 8.41 36.16 30.21
CA GLY A 276 9.27 36.03 31.39
C GLY A 276 9.47 34.60 31.88
N GLY A 277 9.02 33.61 31.09
CA GLY A 277 9.25 32.20 31.35
C GLY A 277 10.73 31.84 31.17
N LYS A 278 11.27 31.05 32.10
CA LYS A 278 12.58 30.44 31.90
C LYS A 278 12.42 29.34 30.88
N VAL A 279 13.10 29.48 29.74
CA VAL A 279 13.33 28.34 28.84
C VAL A 279 14.22 27.37 29.62
N GLU A 280 13.68 26.27 30.13
CA GLU A 280 14.52 25.12 30.51
C GLU A 280 15.13 24.59 29.22
N THR A 281 16.29 25.13 28.89
CA THR A 281 17.14 24.62 27.83
C THR A 281 17.69 23.28 28.31
N ALA A 282 16.96 22.19 28.07
CA ALA A 282 17.65 20.96 27.71
C ALA A 282 18.57 21.32 26.53
N PRO A 283 19.88 21.04 26.61
CA PRO A 283 20.85 21.52 25.63
C PRO A 283 20.65 20.79 24.31
N VAL A 284 19.69 21.26 23.52
CA VAL A 284 19.68 21.16 22.06
C VAL A 284 19.86 22.56 21.50
N ALA A 285 20.68 23.37 22.17
CA ALA A 285 21.64 24.11 21.41
C ALA A 285 22.60 23.06 20.85
N LYS A 286 22.55 22.80 19.54
CA LYS A 286 23.84 22.78 18.84
C LYS A 286 24.43 24.13 19.20
N ALA A 287 25.23 24.17 20.28
CA ALA A 287 26.12 25.29 20.51
C ALA A 287 26.76 25.53 19.15
N MET A 288 26.74 26.77 18.67
CA MET A 288 27.54 27.12 17.50
C MET A 288 28.91 26.53 17.79
N ALA A 289 29.27 25.45 17.09
CA ALA A 289 30.48 24.73 17.43
C ALA A 289 31.59 25.75 17.23
N SER A 290 32.31 26.07 18.29
CA SER A 290 33.40 27.02 18.24
C SER A 290 34.60 26.42 18.95
N ILE A 291 35.71 26.31 18.22
CA ILE A 291 36.94 25.69 18.71
C ILE A 291 37.97 26.79 18.84
N LYS A 292 38.52 26.95 20.04
CA LYS A 292 39.62 27.87 20.30
C LYS A 292 40.94 27.17 20.01
N VAL A 293 41.76 27.77 19.15
CA VAL A 293 43.03 27.22 18.68
C VAL A 293 44.13 28.25 18.90
N SER A 294 45.16 27.87 19.65
CA SER A 294 46.40 28.62 19.79
C SER A 294 47.42 28.07 18.81
N VAL A 295 47.89 28.90 17.89
CA VAL A 295 48.82 28.52 16.82
C VAL A 295 50.19 29.15 17.06
N ASP A 296 51.24 28.33 17.02
CA ASP A 296 52.63 28.75 17.15
C ASP A 296 53.53 28.05 16.10
N LEU A 297 54.76 28.55 15.95
CA LEU A 297 55.77 28.03 15.04
C LEU A 297 56.86 27.27 15.79
N ALA A 298 57.26 26.10 15.27
CA ALA A 298 58.48 25.44 15.73
C ALA A 298 59.73 26.26 15.33
N ASP A 299 60.81 26.12 16.10
CA ASP A 299 62.03 26.91 15.91
C ASP A 299 62.66 26.72 14.52
N ALA A 300 62.55 25.52 13.95
CA ALA A 300 63.01 25.23 12.59
C ALA A 300 62.23 26.02 11.51
N VAL A 301 60.94 26.27 11.75
CA VAL A 301 60.05 26.99 10.83
C VAL A 301 60.27 28.49 10.96
N LYS A 302 60.49 29.00 12.18
CA LYS A 302 60.82 30.42 12.45
C LYS A 302 62.05 30.91 11.66
N ALA A 303 63.02 30.02 11.40
CA ALA A 303 64.20 30.36 10.62
C ALA A 303 63.95 30.52 9.11
N SER A 304 62.84 29.98 8.58
CA SER A 304 62.56 29.90 7.14
C SER A 304 61.32 30.69 6.70
N ALA A 305 60.40 30.96 7.62
CA ALA A 305 59.16 31.70 7.36
C ALA A 305 59.41 33.21 7.39
N LEU A 306 58.82 33.94 6.45
CA LEU A 306 58.90 35.41 6.41
C LEU A 306 57.71 36.01 7.18
N PRO A 307 57.87 37.16 7.86
CA PRO A 307 56.78 37.78 8.65
C PRO A 307 55.49 38.04 7.85
N GLY A 308 55.60 38.29 6.53
CA GLY A 308 54.47 38.53 5.65
C GLY A 308 53.85 37.27 5.02
N ASP A 309 54.39 36.08 5.26
CA ASP A 309 53.83 34.83 4.73
C ASP A 309 52.42 34.61 5.32
N SER A 310 51.47 34.18 4.48
CA SER A 310 50.08 33.97 4.93
C SER A 310 49.94 32.64 5.66
N VAL A 311 49.21 32.64 6.77
CA VAL A 311 48.90 31.46 7.57
C VAL A 311 47.40 31.19 7.51
N PHE A 312 47.02 30.02 6.99
CA PHE A 312 45.64 29.55 6.93
C PHE A 312 45.40 28.56 8.05
N ILE A 313 44.51 28.93 8.98
CA ILE A 313 44.10 28.10 10.12
C ILE A 313 42.70 27.60 9.81
N PHE A 314 42.51 26.29 9.71
CA PHE A 314 41.24 25.71 9.31
C PHE A 314 40.91 24.39 10.00
N ALA A 315 39.63 24.08 10.06
CA ALA A 315 39.12 22.80 10.52
C ALA A 315 38.62 21.97 9.34
N ARG A 316 38.94 20.68 9.31
CA ARG A 316 38.42 19.71 8.33
C ARG A 316 37.69 18.57 9.02
N ALA A 317 36.70 17.98 8.36
CA ALA A 317 36.10 16.74 8.83
C ALA A 317 37.12 15.60 8.79
N VAL A 318 37.15 14.76 9.83
CA VAL A 318 37.97 13.52 9.82
C VAL A 318 37.40 12.51 8.81
N SER A 319 36.06 12.45 8.72
CA SER A 319 35.32 11.66 7.74
C SER A 319 34.38 12.59 6.97
N GLY A 320 34.68 12.83 5.69
CA GLY A 320 33.91 13.78 4.86
C GLY A 320 34.68 14.29 3.65
N PRO A 321 34.09 15.24 2.90
CA PRO A 321 34.77 15.88 1.78
C PRO A 321 36.04 16.62 2.25
N PRO A 322 37.10 16.71 1.43
CA PRO A 322 38.39 17.31 1.81
C PRO A 322 38.34 18.84 1.98
N ALA A 323 37.16 19.45 1.80
CA ALA A 323 36.97 20.88 1.92
C ALA A 323 37.00 21.33 3.39
N PRO A 324 37.54 22.53 3.69
CA PRO A 324 37.56 23.06 5.04
C PRO A 324 36.15 23.50 5.49
N LEU A 325 35.84 23.24 6.76
CA LEU A 325 34.57 23.58 7.40
C LEU A 325 34.54 25.01 7.95
N ALA A 326 35.71 25.50 8.39
CA ALA A 326 35.91 26.86 8.90
C ALA A 326 37.34 27.28 8.59
N VAL A 327 37.55 28.52 8.15
CA VAL A 327 38.89 29.02 7.76
C VAL A 327 39.11 30.42 8.28
N LYS A 328 40.28 30.67 8.88
CA LYS A 328 40.80 32.00 9.16
C LYS A 328 42.17 32.19 8.52
N ARG A 329 42.40 33.40 8.01
CA ARG A 329 43.67 33.81 7.41
C ARG A 329 44.32 34.86 8.31
N VAL A 330 45.58 34.61 8.68
CA VAL A 330 46.46 35.52 9.42
C VAL A 330 47.83 35.56 8.74
N THR A 331 48.82 36.23 9.34
CA THR A 331 50.21 36.25 8.86
C THR A 331 51.17 35.66 9.88
N VAL A 332 52.38 35.32 9.45
CA VAL A 332 53.44 34.81 10.35
C VAL A 332 53.79 35.83 11.45
N ALA A 333 53.73 37.12 11.16
CA ALA A 333 53.96 38.20 12.15
C ALA A 333 52.92 38.22 13.28
N ASP A 334 51.74 37.63 13.07
CA ASP A 334 50.68 37.58 14.07
C ASP A 334 50.88 36.43 15.08
N LEU A 335 51.81 35.49 14.82
CA LEU A 335 52.03 34.32 15.66
C LEU A 335 53.00 34.60 16.83
N PRO A 336 52.74 34.04 18.04
CA PRO A 336 51.65 33.12 18.38
C PRO A 336 50.30 33.83 18.56
N ILE A 337 49.23 33.23 18.04
CA ILE A 337 47.86 33.78 18.10
C ILE A 337 46.86 32.75 18.59
N THR A 338 45.85 33.20 19.33
CA THR A 338 44.64 32.40 19.61
C THR A 338 43.49 32.84 18.72
N VAL A 339 42.94 31.91 17.94
CA VAL A 339 41.79 32.13 17.07
C VAL A 339 40.63 31.23 17.48
N GLU A 340 39.42 31.71 17.27
CA GLU A 340 38.20 30.92 17.40
C GLU A 340 37.69 30.55 16.01
N LEU A 341 37.48 29.27 15.74
CA LEU A 341 36.90 28.75 14.50
C LEU A 341 35.48 28.26 14.78
N GLY A 342 34.47 28.77 14.07
CA GLY A 342 33.10 28.27 14.21
C GLY A 342 32.27 28.33 12.95
N ASP A 343 30.97 28.04 13.09
CA ASP A 343 30.02 27.96 11.97
C ASP A 343 29.90 29.25 11.14
N VAL A 344 30.23 30.40 11.72
CA VAL A 344 30.25 31.71 11.05
C VAL A 344 31.42 31.86 10.07
N ASP A 345 32.47 31.08 10.26
CA ASP A 345 33.68 31.07 9.41
C ASP A 345 33.55 30.03 8.27
N ALA A 346 32.39 29.40 8.12
CA ALA A 346 32.12 28.42 7.07
C ALA A 346 31.87 29.10 5.72
N MET A 347 32.63 28.70 4.69
CA MET A 347 32.46 29.25 3.33
C MET A 347 31.22 28.72 2.61
N MET A 348 30.67 27.58 3.05
CA MET A 348 29.49 26.95 2.47
C MET A 348 28.43 26.71 3.55
N PRO A 349 27.17 27.12 3.36
CA PRO A 349 26.11 26.97 4.37
C PRO A 349 25.84 25.53 4.81
N GLN A 350 26.17 24.55 3.96
CA GLN A 350 25.96 23.11 4.17
C GLN A 350 27.13 22.45 4.92
N LEU A 351 28.34 23.01 4.85
CA LEU A 351 29.58 22.45 5.41
C LEU A 351 30.00 23.22 6.67
N LYS A 352 29.13 23.22 7.68
CA LYS A 352 29.37 23.87 8.98
C LYS A 352 30.11 22.96 9.95
N LEU A 353 30.89 23.54 10.85
CA LEU A 353 31.63 22.81 11.87
C LEU A 353 30.70 21.97 12.75
N SER A 354 29.53 22.49 13.09
CA SER A 354 28.51 21.80 13.91
C SER A 354 27.86 20.60 13.23
N ASN A 355 28.04 20.39 11.92
CA ASN A 355 27.48 19.24 11.21
C ASN A 355 28.35 17.98 11.28
N PHE A 356 29.58 18.08 11.78
CA PHE A 356 30.52 16.96 11.83
C PHE A 356 30.91 16.70 13.30
N PRO A 357 30.86 15.45 13.79
CA PRO A 357 31.14 15.13 15.20
C PRO A 357 32.64 15.22 15.54
N GLU A 358 33.51 14.90 14.58
CA GLU A 358 34.97 14.91 14.74
C GLU A 358 35.63 15.71 13.62
N VAL A 359 36.60 16.52 14.01
CA VAL A 359 37.35 17.40 13.13
C VAL A 359 38.85 17.30 13.41
N GLN A 360 39.64 17.72 12.44
CA GLN A 360 41.08 17.88 12.58
C GLN A 360 41.44 19.33 12.27
N LEU A 361 42.21 19.94 13.16
CA LEU A 361 42.72 21.30 12.99
C LEU A 361 44.02 21.25 12.18
N MET A 362 44.14 22.20 11.26
CA MET A 362 45.33 22.36 10.43
C MET A 362 45.70 23.83 10.34
N ALA A 363 47.00 24.11 10.39
CA ALA A 363 47.56 25.43 10.15
C ALA A 363 48.62 25.32 9.07
N ARG A 364 48.51 26.11 8.02
CA ARG A 364 49.38 26.06 6.85
C ARG A 364 49.98 27.42 6.57
N ILE A 365 51.30 27.47 6.35
CA ILE A 365 51.99 28.65 5.84
C ILE A 365 52.05 28.55 4.31
N SER A 366 51.63 29.61 3.62
CA SER A 366 51.70 29.74 2.17
C SER A 366 52.26 31.09 1.79
N ARG A 367 53.47 31.12 1.24
CA ARG A 367 54.08 32.34 0.70
C ARG A 367 53.33 32.88 -0.52
N ALA A 368 52.81 31.97 -1.34
CA ALA A 368 52.00 32.32 -2.51
C ALA A 368 50.57 32.79 -2.15
N GLY A 369 50.19 32.74 -0.86
CA GLY A 369 48.86 33.13 -0.40
C GLY A 369 47.75 32.17 -0.82
N GLN A 370 48.09 30.92 -1.12
CA GLN A 370 47.11 29.89 -1.51
C GLN A 370 46.69 29.03 -0.30
N PRO A 371 45.38 28.84 -0.06
CA PRO A 371 44.91 28.04 1.08
C PRO A 371 45.13 26.53 0.90
N THR A 372 45.27 26.06 -0.33
CA THR A 372 45.37 24.63 -0.68
C THR A 372 46.80 24.10 -0.77
N ALA A 373 47.80 24.98 -0.89
CA ALA A 373 49.20 24.63 -1.04
C ALA A 373 50.08 25.57 -0.22
N GLY A 374 51.05 25.01 0.51
CA GLY A 374 51.95 25.77 1.37
C GLY A 374 53.33 25.13 1.47
N GLU A 375 54.21 25.77 2.22
CA GLU A 375 55.56 25.27 2.52
C GLU A 375 55.60 24.46 3.83
N TRP A 376 54.78 24.85 4.80
CA TRP A 376 54.77 24.28 6.14
C TRP A 376 53.34 24.04 6.63
N VAL A 377 53.16 22.96 7.39
CA VAL A 377 51.87 22.54 7.95
C VAL A 377 52.03 22.02 9.38
N GLY A 378 51.07 22.37 10.24
CA GLY A 378 50.83 21.75 11.55
C GLY A 378 49.48 21.04 11.53
N ARG A 379 49.36 19.89 12.21
CA ARG A 379 48.12 19.11 12.28
C ARG A 379 47.84 18.66 13.72
N SER A 380 46.60 18.82 14.18
CA SER A 380 46.18 18.25 15.46
C SER A 380 45.85 16.76 15.33
N GLN A 381 45.67 16.08 16.46
CA GLN A 381 44.90 14.83 16.49
C GLN A 381 43.41 15.11 16.19
N PRO A 382 42.65 14.09 15.73
CA PRO A 382 41.19 14.15 15.70
C PRO A 382 40.63 14.60 17.05
N LEU A 383 39.69 15.54 17.02
CA LEU A 383 39.05 16.09 18.20
C LEU A 383 37.57 16.33 17.95
N SER A 384 36.78 16.29 19.02
CA SER A 384 35.35 16.54 18.95
C SER A 384 35.08 17.99 18.53
N SER A 385 34.16 18.20 17.59
CA SER A 385 33.77 19.54 17.13
C SER A 385 33.10 20.38 18.23
N SER A 386 32.63 19.75 19.30
CA SER A 386 32.07 20.41 20.48
C SER A 386 33.08 20.64 21.60
N THR A 387 34.38 20.44 21.38
CA THR A 387 35.39 20.71 22.42
C THR A 387 35.42 22.19 22.80
N GLN A 388 35.51 22.46 24.10
CA GLN A 388 35.67 23.81 24.65
C GLN A 388 37.11 24.09 25.12
N GLU A 389 37.96 23.07 25.14
CA GLU A 389 39.35 23.20 25.57
C GLU A 389 40.19 23.90 24.49
N LEU A 390 41.09 24.78 24.93
CA LEU A 390 42.03 25.46 24.04
C LEU A 390 42.98 24.43 23.40
N GLN A 391 42.92 24.31 22.08
CA GLN A 391 43.76 23.39 21.32
C GLN A 391 45.08 24.08 20.96
N GLN A 392 46.21 23.46 21.27
CA GLN A 392 47.54 23.93 20.86
C GLN A 392 47.91 23.31 19.52
N LEU A 393 48.34 24.13 18.57
CA LEU A 393 48.71 23.70 17.23
C LEU A 393 50.05 24.32 16.83
N THR A 394 51.07 23.49 16.69
CA THR A 394 52.40 23.93 16.27
C THR A 394 52.60 23.60 14.79
N ILE A 395 53.06 24.58 14.01
CA ILE A 395 53.51 24.36 12.64
C ILE A 395 54.96 23.89 12.69
N ASP A 396 55.19 22.62 12.35
CA ASP A 396 56.47 21.94 12.57
C ASP A 396 56.98 21.12 11.37
N SER A 397 56.12 20.85 10.38
CA SER A 397 56.39 19.88 9.32
C SER A 397 56.28 20.52 7.93
N PRO A 398 57.10 20.11 6.95
CA PRO A 398 56.94 20.57 5.58
C PRO A 398 55.61 20.07 4.99
N ASP A 399 54.90 20.94 4.27
CA ASP A 399 53.65 20.60 3.57
C ASP A 399 54.00 19.90 2.26
N LYS A 400 54.07 18.56 2.31
CA LYS A 400 54.43 17.69 1.18
C LYS A 400 53.24 17.27 0.34
#